data_AF-A0A5N0E118-F1
#
_entry.id   AF-A0A5N0E118-F1
#
_cell.length_a   1.000
_cell.length_b   1.000
_cell.length_c   1.000
_cell.angle_alpha   90.00
_cell.angle_beta   90.00
_cell.angle_gamma   90.00
#
_symmetry.space_group_name_H-M   'P 1'
#
loop_
_entity.id
_entity.type
_entity.pdbx_description
1 polymer ?
#
loop_
_entity_poly.entity_id
_entity_poly.type
_entity_poly.pdbx_seq_one_letter_code
_entity_poly.pdbx_strand_id
1 'polypeptide(L)'
;MKYDFNTIDLHVAELHSVVNGMQSDVTNVNALKQKLLTDLTGAGAAGYEQIMAALDNKSQIYNDTLNKLRLAIDEAAKHMSHTDNAQHGKFNSIRV
;
A
#
# COMPACT_ATOMS: atom_id res chain seq x y z
N MET A 1 25.34 16.88 2.28
CA MET A 1 24.72 15.99 1.27
C MET A 1 23.53 16.73 0.68
N LYS A 2 23.51 16.95 -0.64
CA LYS A 2 22.28 17.39 -1.33
C LYS A 2 21.42 16.14 -1.44
N TYR A 3 20.30 16.09 -0.73
CA TYR A 3 19.29 15.08 -1.00
C TYR A 3 18.70 15.40 -2.39
N ASP A 4 18.63 14.40 -3.26
CA ASP A 4 17.98 14.53 -4.56
C ASP A 4 16.48 14.29 -4.37
N PHE A 5 15.77 15.37 -4.06
CA PHE A 5 14.35 15.34 -3.73
C PHE A 5 13.47 14.94 -4.93
N ASN A 6 13.90 15.20 -6.17
CA ASN A 6 13.19 14.73 -7.37
C ASN A 6 13.23 13.20 -7.47
N THR A 7 14.38 12.61 -7.15
CA THR A 7 14.54 11.15 -7.08
C THR A 7 13.70 10.55 -5.95
N ILE A 8 13.50 11.26 -4.85
CA ILE A 8 12.64 10.83 -3.73
C ILE A 8 11.17 10.80 -4.13
N ASP A 9 10.67 11.87 -4.76
CA ASP A 9 9.28 11.96 -5.20
C ASP A 9 8.94 10.88 -6.24
N LEU A 10 9.88 10.58 -7.16
CA LEU A 10 9.77 9.48 -8.11
C LEU A 10 9.62 8.12 -7.41
N HIS A 11 10.48 7.80 -6.44
CA HIS A 11 10.39 6.53 -5.70
C HIS A 11 9.11 6.43 -4.86
N VAL A 12 8.61 7.54 -4.29
CA VAL A 12 7.33 7.57 -3.57
C VAL A 12 6.17 7.26 -4.52
N ALA A 13 6.16 7.84 -5.72
CA ALA A 13 5.15 7.56 -6.73
C ALA A 13 5.20 6.09 -7.21
N GLU A 14 6.40 5.53 -7.41
CA GLU A 14 6.57 4.11 -7.73
C GLU A 14 6.05 3.19 -6.62
N LEU A 15 6.35 3.51 -5.35
CA LEU A 15 5.86 2.75 -4.20
C LEU A 15 4.34 2.82 -4.08
N HIS A 16 3.73 3.99 -4.30
CA HIS A 16 2.27 4.13 -4.38
C HIS A 16 1.68 3.29 -5.51
N SER A 17 2.32 3.25 -6.68
CA SER A 17 1.88 2.40 -7.80
C SER A 17 1.94 0.91 -7.45
N VAL A 18 3.00 0.45 -6.79
CA VAL A 18 3.12 -0.93 -6.32
C VAL A 18 2.03 -1.26 -5.30
N VAL A 19 1.79 -0.39 -4.32
CA VAL A 19 0.72 -0.56 -3.32
C VAL A 19 -0.65 -0.65 -3.98
N ASN A 20 -0.93 0.19 -4.98
CA ASN A 20 -2.18 0.14 -5.73
C ASN A 20 -2.32 -1.16 -6.54
N GLY A 21 -1.25 -1.67 -7.13
CA GLY A 21 -1.22 -2.97 -7.79
C GLY A 21 -1.57 -4.11 -6.82
N MET A 22 -0.95 -4.11 -5.65
CA MET A 22 -1.23 -5.09 -4.59
C MET A 22 -2.69 -5.00 -4.09
N GLN A 23 -3.26 -3.79 -4.01
CA GLN A 23 -4.68 -3.59 -3.68
C GLN A 23 -5.62 -4.20 -4.74
N SER A 24 -5.24 -4.09 -6.02
CA SER A 24 -5.96 -4.72 -7.12
C SER A 24 -5.93 -6.25 -7.02
N ASP A 25 -4.77 -6.83 -6.69
CA ASP A 25 -4.62 -8.27 -6.50
C ASP A 25 -5.53 -8.80 -5.38
N VAL A 26 -5.65 -8.10 -4.26
CA VAL A 26 -6.59 -8.48 -3.18
C VAL A 26 -8.03 -8.47 -3.67
N THR A 27 -8.40 -7.46 -4.46
CA THR A 27 -9.74 -7.35 -5.03
C THR A 27 -10.02 -8.54 -5.96
N ASN A 28 -9.05 -8.92 -6.78
CA ASN A 28 -9.14 -10.07 -7.68
C ASN A 28 -9.25 -11.40 -6.90
N VAL A 29 -8.46 -11.58 -5.84
CA VAL A 29 -8.52 -12.75 -4.96
C VAL A 29 -9.89 -12.87 -4.29
N ASN A 30 -10.44 -11.76 -3.79
CA ASN A 30 -11.78 -11.73 -3.21
C ASN A 30 -12.86 -12.06 -4.24
N ALA A 31 -12.74 -11.58 -5.48
CA ALA A 31 -13.67 -11.93 -6.55
C ALA A 31 -13.60 -13.43 -6.91
N LEU A 32 -12.39 -13.99 -7.00
CA LEU A 32 -12.17 -15.43 -7.18
C LEU A 32 -12.78 -16.24 -6.04
N LYS A 33 -12.64 -15.77 -4.80
CA LYS A 33 -13.26 -16.39 -3.61
C LYS A 33 -14.77 -16.47 -3.76
N GLN A 34 -15.42 -15.35 -4.10
CA GLN A 34 -16.87 -15.30 -4.26
C GLN A 34 -17.35 -16.21 -5.40
N LYS A 35 -16.60 -16.27 -6.48
CA LYS A 35 -16.85 -17.21 -7.58
C LYS A 35 -16.76 -18.66 -7.10
N LEU A 36 -15.70 -19.02 -6.38
CA LEU A 36 -15.54 -20.35 -5.81
C LEU A 36 -16.68 -20.72 -4.85
N LEU A 37 -17.10 -19.80 -3.96
CA LEU A 37 -18.23 -20.04 -3.06
C LEU A 37 -19.55 -20.27 -3.82
N THR A 38 -19.73 -19.57 -4.95
CA THR A 38 -20.90 -19.75 -5.82
C THR A 38 -20.84 -21.08 -6.56
N ASP A 39 -19.67 -21.45 -7.08
CA ASP A 39 -19.47 -22.70 -7.83
C ASP A 39 -19.54 -23.94 -6.92
N LEU A 40 -19.19 -23.79 -5.63
CA LEU A 40 -19.11 -24.88 -4.66
C LEU A 40 -20.40 -25.11 -3.85
N THR A 41 -21.54 -24.51 -4.23
CA THR A 41 -22.80 -24.71 -3.50
C THR A 41 -23.25 -26.19 -3.51
N GLY A 42 -23.40 -26.80 -2.33
CA GLY A 42 -23.86 -28.19 -2.17
C GLY A 42 -23.02 -29.00 -1.16
N ALA A 43 -23.21 -30.32 -1.11
CA ALA A 43 -22.53 -31.22 -0.17
C ALA A 43 -20.98 -31.20 -0.25
N GLY A 44 -20.39 -30.63 -1.31
CA GLY A 44 -18.95 -30.42 -1.47
C GLY A 44 -18.40 -29.17 -0.78
N ALA A 45 -19.23 -28.25 -0.29
CA ALA A 45 -18.82 -26.97 0.29
C ALA A 45 -18.08 -27.10 1.63
N ALA A 46 -18.44 -28.10 2.44
CA ALA A 46 -17.95 -28.26 3.82
C ALA A 46 -16.42 -28.45 3.91
N GLY A 47 -15.78 -28.99 2.86
CA GLY A 47 -14.32 -29.13 2.81
C GLY A 47 -13.57 -27.83 2.55
N TYR A 48 -14.25 -26.82 2.01
CA TYR A 48 -13.63 -25.55 1.62
C TYR A 48 -13.75 -24.46 2.68
N GLU A 49 -14.58 -24.65 3.72
CA GLU A 49 -14.78 -23.66 4.78
C GLU A 49 -13.47 -23.23 5.45
N GLN A 50 -12.59 -24.20 5.77
CA GLN A 50 -11.29 -23.92 6.37
C GLN A 50 -10.36 -23.16 5.42
N ILE A 51 -10.36 -23.51 4.13
CA ILE A 51 -9.56 -22.84 3.10
C ILE A 51 -10.06 -21.41 2.89
N MET A 52 -11.38 -21.22 2.85
CA MET A 52 -12.02 -19.91 2.70
C MET A 52 -11.76 -19.03 3.93
N ALA A 53 -11.86 -19.57 5.13
CA ALA A 53 -11.53 -18.86 6.36
C ALA A 53 -10.05 -18.46 6.42
N ALA A 54 -9.14 -19.36 6.01
CA ALA A 54 -7.72 -19.05 5.92
C ALA A 54 -7.42 -17.97 4.87
N LEU A 55 -8.11 -18.02 3.72
CA LEU A 55 -8.00 -17.02 2.67
C LEU A 55 -8.51 -15.65 3.13
N ASP A 56 -9.61 -15.61 3.86
CA ASP A 56 -10.16 -14.37 4.43
C ASP A 56 -9.21 -13.75 5.46
N ASN A 57 -8.70 -14.56 6.37
CA ASN A 57 -7.72 -14.10 7.35
C ASN A 57 -6.47 -13.53 6.67
N LYS A 58 -5.91 -14.26 5.69
CA LYS A 58 -4.74 -13.79 4.93
C LYS A 58 -5.04 -12.51 4.14
N SER A 59 -6.21 -12.41 3.52
CA SER A 59 -6.61 -11.22 2.75
C SER A 59 -6.77 -10.00 3.66
N GLN A 60 -7.31 -10.19 4.87
CA GLN A 60 -7.43 -9.14 5.88
C GLN A 60 -6.05 -8.67 6.37
N ILE A 61 -5.16 -9.60 6.75
CA ILE A 61 -3.78 -9.28 7.17
C ILE A 61 -3.04 -8.53 6.06
N TYR A 62 -3.23 -8.95 4.81
CA TYR A 62 -2.58 -8.32 3.67
C TYR A 62 -3.10 -6.88 3.45
N ASN A 63 -4.42 -6.66 3.51
CA ASN A 63 -5.01 -5.31 3.47
C ASN A 63 -4.50 -4.42 4.60
N ASP A 64 -4.43 -4.93 5.83
CA ASP A 64 -3.91 -4.18 6.96
C ASP A 64 -2.44 -3.81 6.77
N THR A 65 -1.65 -4.73 6.22
CA THR A 65 -0.24 -4.50 5.88
C THR A 65 -0.09 -3.44 4.80
N LEU A 66 -0.92 -3.47 3.74
CA LEU A 66 -0.93 -2.46 2.69
C LEU A 66 -1.29 -1.08 3.22
N ASN A 67 -2.31 -1.00 4.08
CA ASN A 67 -2.70 0.26 4.71
C ASN A 67 -1.56 0.84 5.56
N LYS A 68 -0.89 0.00 6.35
CA LYS A 68 0.28 0.41 7.14
C LYS A 68 1.43 0.88 6.26
N LEU A 69 1.70 0.16 5.16
CA LEU A 69 2.75 0.54 4.21
C LEU A 69 2.44 1.88 3.54
N ARG A 70 1.19 2.10 3.10
CA ARG A 70 0.75 3.38 2.54
C ARG A 70 0.94 4.54 3.52
N LEU A 71 0.51 4.34 4.78
CA LEU A 71 0.71 5.35 5.83
C LEU A 71 2.18 5.63 6.10
N ALA A 72 3.05 4.61 6.10
CA ALA A 72 4.48 4.78 6.29
C ALA A 72 5.13 5.55 5.12
N ILE A 73 4.72 5.29 3.88
CA ILE A 73 5.16 6.03 2.70
C ILE A 73 4.72 7.49 2.79
N ASP A 74 3.46 7.75 3.14
CA ASP A 74 2.92 9.11 3.27
C ASP A 74 3.63 9.90 4.38
N GLU A 75 3.93 9.26 5.51
CA GLU A 75 4.65 9.88 6.62
C GLU A 75 6.11 10.19 6.24
N ALA A 76 6.79 9.25 5.56
CA ALA A 76 8.13 9.48 5.05
C ALA A 76 8.15 10.67 4.06
N ALA A 77 7.21 10.70 3.10
CA ALA A 77 7.07 11.79 2.14
C ALA A 77 6.84 13.15 2.84
N LYS A 78 5.99 13.19 3.87
CA LYS A 78 5.76 14.42 4.67
C LYS A 78 7.03 14.90 5.35
N HIS A 79 7.76 14.04 6.06
CA HIS A 79 9.00 14.42 6.73
C HIS A 79 10.07 14.93 5.74
N MET A 80 10.10 14.36 4.54
CA MET A 80 11.00 14.78 3.48
C MET A 80 10.62 16.18 2.94
N SER A 81 9.33 16.46 2.72
CA SER A 81 8.86 17.80 2.29
C SER A 81 9.11 18.91 3.35
N HIS A 82 9.07 18.59 4.64
CA HIS A 82 9.36 19.56 5.70
C HIS A 82 10.85 19.93 5.75
N THR A 83 11.71 19.01 5.32
CA THR A 83 13.16 19.26 5.21
C THR A 83 13.47 20.20 4.04
N ASP A 84 12.69 20.13 2.96
CA ASP A 84 12.77 21.03 1.79
C ASP A 84 12.42 22.49 2.15
N ASN A 85 11.25 22.71 2.78
CA ASN A 85 10.83 24.05 3.18
C ASN A 85 11.77 24.71 4.21
N ALA A 86 12.34 23.92 5.12
CA ALA A 86 13.26 24.42 6.14
C ALA A 86 14.63 24.83 5.58
N GLN A 87 15.09 24.25 4.47
CA GLN A 87 16.33 24.65 3.80
C GLN A 87 16.12 25.82 2.84
N HIS A 88 15.02 25.83 2.07
CA HIS A 88 14.73 26.95 1.14
C HIS A 88 14.57 28.30 1.87
N GLY A 89 14.04 28.30 3.09
CA GLY A 89 13.93 29.52 3.91
C GLY A 89 15.25 30.07 4.48
N LYS A 90 16.29 29.23 4.64
CA LYS A 90 17.58 29.64 5.22
C LYS A 90 18.58 30.17 4.20
N PHE A 91 18.45 29.85 2.92
CA PHE A 91 19.32 30.39 1.88
C PHE A 91 18.88 31.78 1.37
N ASN A 92 17.59 32.12 1.52
CA ASN A 92 17.09 33.46 1.14
C ASN A 92 17.36 34.56 2.18
N SER A 93 17.89 34.25 3.36
CA SER A 93 18.23 35.25 4.39
C SER A 93 19.73 35.59 4.47
N ILE A 94 20.59 34.99 3.64
CA ILE A 94 22.04 35.28 3.57
C ILE A 94 22.39 36.04 2.26
N ARG A 95 21.48 36.90 1.81
CA ARG A 95 21.77 37.98 0.85
C ARG A 95 21.22 39.28 1.39
N VAL A 96 22.00 39.89 2.28
CA VAL A 96 22.00 41.33 2.56
C VAL A 96 23.44 41.80 2.38
#